data_AF-A0A940APZ0-F1
#
_entry.id   AF-A0A940APZ0-F1
#
_cell.length_a   1.000
_cell.length_b   1.000
_cell.length_c   1.000
_cell.angle_alpha   90.00
_cell.angle_beta   90.00
_cell.angle_gamma   90.00
#
_symmetry.space_group_name_H-M   'P 1'
#
loop_
_entity.id
_entity.type
_entity.pdbx_description
1 polymer ?
#
loop_
_entity_poly.entity_id
_entity_poly.type
_entity_poly.pdbx_seq_one_letter_code
_entity_poly.pdbx_strand_id
1 'polypeptide(L)'
;MGKLLFYEIENKYIDFLSQFSEHFFHNAQINQKYSRKYIGVLFEINGFKYFAPLSSFKPKHKRLSETVDFIKIGDMAVINLNNMFPVPEGVFSLKNPKTEKNLQYRTLLNNEIRIIRKKEEQIINNAKSVYNHKMTNDGKSKLSQRCNDFKLLEEKCYEYIKKSL
;
A
#
# COMPACT_ATOMS: atom_id res chain seq x y z
N MET A 1 12.09 -7.24 -13.54
CA MET A 1 10.95 -6.68 -12.77
C MET A 1 11.13 -5.17 -12.67
N GLY A 2 10.06 -4.39 -12.79
CA GLY A 2 10.12 -2.93 -12.70
C GLY A 2 10.47 -2.45 -11.27
N LYS A 3 11.06 -1.26 -11.16
CA LYS A 3 11.41 -0.65 -9.87
C LYS A 3 10.14 -0.25 -9.12
N LEU A 4 10.09 -0.47 -7.80
CA LEU A 4 9.03 0.08 -6.95
C LEU A 4 9.07 1.61 -6.94
N LEU A 5 7.90 2.21 -7.11
CA LEU A 5 7.71 3.66 -7.19
C LEU A 5 6.54 4.09 -6.30
N PHE A 6 6.47 5.38 -6.01
CA PHE A 6 5.36 5.96 -5.28
C PHE A 6 4.19 6.27 -6.20
N TYR A 7 2.99 6.02 -5.69
CA TYR A 7 1.74 6.30 -6.37
C TYR A 7 0.80 7.08 -5.45
N GLU A 8 -0.07 7.83 -6.09
CA GLU A 8 -1.30 8.36 -5.52
C GLU A 8 -2.46 7.59 -6.15
N ILE A 9 -3.50 7.35 -5.35
CA ILE A 9 -4.71 6.65 -5.79
C ILE A 9 -5.87 7.62 -5.64
N GLU A 10 -6.80 7.63 -6.58
CA GLU A 10 -7.94 8.55 -6.57
C GLU A 10 -8.77 8.43 -5.29
N ASN A 11 -9.17 9.58 -4.72
CA ASN A 11 -10.00 9.62 -3.51
C ASN A 11 -11.31 8.85 -3.70
N LYS A 12 -11.99 9.01 -4.85
CA LYS A 12 -13.25 8.33 -5.15
C LYS A 12 -13.13 6.80 -5.04
N TYR A 13 -12.01 6.23 -5.49
CA TYR A 13 -11.76 4.79 -5.40
C TYR A 13 -11.48 4.36 -3.96
N ILE A 14 -10.68 5.13 -3.22
CA ILE A 14 -10.40 4.88 -1.80
C ILE A 14 -11.67 4.95 -0.96
N ASP A 15 -12.52 5.95 -1.18
CA ASP A 15 -13.79 6.15 -0.47
C ASP A 15 -14.82 5.07 -0.82
N PHE A 16 -14.75 4.52 -2.03
CA PHE A 16 -15.54 3.35 -2.42
C PHE A 16 -15.06 2.09 -1.69
N LEU A 17 -13.77 1.77 -1.74
CA LEU A 17 -13.24 0.55 -1.09
C LEU A 17 -13.35 0.60 0.44
N SER A 18 -13.24 1.77 1.07
CA SER A 18 -13.33 1.91 2.52
C SER A 18 -14.68 1.46 3.10
N GLN A 19 -15.73 1.38 2.29
CA GLN A 19 -17.04 0.87 2.71
C GLN A 19 -17.04 -0.64 2.98
N PHE A 20 -16.02 -1.37 2.52
CA PHE A 20 -15.92 -2.83 2.57
C PHE A 20 -14.77 -3.35 3.43
N SER A 21 -14.00 -2.45 4.06
CA SER A 21 -12.95 -2.82 5.03
C SER A 21 -12.89 -1.77 6.14
N GLU A 22 -13.26 -2.18 7.36
CA GLU A 22 -13.30 -1.31 8.55
C GLU A 22 -11.95 -0.65 8.85
N HIS A 23 -10.85 -1.27 8.46
CA HIS A 23 -9.49 -0.80 8.72
C HIS A 23 -8.81 -0.20 7.49
N PHE A 24 -9.56 0.09 6.43
CA PHE A 24 -9.01 0.67 5.22
C PHE A 24 -8.50 2.09 5.47
N PHE A 25 -7.31 2.41 4.95
CA PHE A 25 -6.76 3.73 5.11
C PHE A 25 -7.33 4.71 4.08
N HIS A 26 -7.91 5.81 4.55
CA HIS A 26 -8.16 6.96 3.69
C HIS A 26 -6.85 7.64 3.25
N ASN A 27 -6.93 8.36 2.13
CA ASN A 27 -5.81 9.08 1.55
C ASN A 27 -5.28 10.20 2.46
N ALA A 28 -6.12 10.85 3.25
CA ALA A 28 -5.68 11.85 4.20
C ALA A 28 -6.59 11.86 5.43
N GLN A 29 -6.00 12.08 6.60
CA GLN A 29 -6.75 12.51 7.78
C GLN A 29 -6.99 14.02 7.72
N ILE A 30 -8.00 14.53 8.45
CA ILE A 30 -8.40 15.95 8.46
C ILE A 30 -7.20 16.91 8.66
N ASN A 31 -6.23 16.53 9.49
CA ASN A 31 -5.05 17.36 9.80
C ASN A 31 -3.78 16.94 9.04
N GLN A 32 -3.89 16.09 8.02
CA GLN A 32 -2.74 15.55 7.30
C GLN A 32 -2.36 16.45 6.12
N LYS A 33 -1.19 17.10 6.22
CA LYS A 33 -0.68 18.01 5.18
C LYS A 33 -0.48 17.37 3.80
N TYR A 34 -0.04 16.11 3.77
CA TYR A 34 0.26 15.39 2.53
C TYR A 34 -0.60 14.14 2.40
N SER A 35 -1.22 13.94 1.25
CA SER A 35 -1.93 12.67 0.98
C SER A 35 -0.98 11.48 1.08
N ARG A 36 -1.52 10.38 1.56
CA ARG A 36 -0.87 9.08 1.66
C ARG A 36 -0.31 8.67 0.31
N LYS A 37 0.92 8.18 0.33
CA LYS A 37 1.56 7.57 -0.84
C LYS A 37 1.45 6.06 -0.71
N TYR A 38 1.34 5.42 -1.87
CA TYR A 38 1.30 3.98 -1.99
C TYR A 38 2.57 3.52 -2.69
N ILE A 39 3.04 2.32 -2.38
CA ILE A 39 4.09 1.67 -3.14
C ILE A 39 3.48 0.63 -4.05
N GLY A 40 3.95 0.60 -5.29
CA GLY A 40 3.52 -0.38 -6.28
C GLY A 40 4.39 -0.33 -7.53
N VAL A 41 4.04 -1.08 -8.57
CA VAL A 41 3.11 -2.22 -8.51
C VAL A 41 3.83 -3.37 -7.80
N LEU A 42 3.24 -3.93 -6.73
CA LEU A 42 3.84 -5.02 -5.95
C LEU A 42 3.85 -6.33 -6.74
N PHE A 43 2.70 -6.65 -7.33
CA PHE A 43 2.45 -7.76 -8.24
C PHE A 43 1.13 -7.50 -8.97
N GLU A 44 0.87 -8.31 -9.99
CA GLU A 44 -0.38 -8.32 -10.73
C GLU A 44 -0.98 -9.72 -10.68
N ILE A 45 -2.29 -9.82 -10.42
CA ILE A 45 -3.04 -11.07 -10.40
C ILE A 45 -4.48 -10.80 -10.84
N ASN A 46 -5.05 -11.67 -11.67
CA ASN A 46 -6.42 -11.54 -12.21
C ASN A 46 -6.70 -10.18 -12.89
N GLY A 47 -5.67 -9.53 -13.46
CA GLY A 47 -5.78 -8.19 -14.06
C GLY A 47 -5.79 -7.04 -13.06
N PHE A 48 -5.59 -7.30 -11.76
CA PHE A 48 -5.48 -6.28 -10.72
C PHE A 48 -4.03 -6.05 -10.32
N LYS A 49 -3.66 -4.76 -10.20
CA LYS A 49 -2.36 -4.34 -9.69
C LYS A 49 -2.44 -4.09 -8.19
N TYR A 50 -1.51 -4.66 -7.43
CA TYR A 50 -1.50 -4.52 -5.97
C TYR A 50 -0.59 -3.39 -5.50
N PHE A 51 -1.09 -2.64 -4.53
CA PHE A 51 -0.41 -1.51 -3.91
C PHE A 51 -0.49 -1.63 -2.39
N ALA A 52 0.54 -1.14 -1.68
CA ALA A 52 0.52 -1.05 -0.22
C ALA A 52 0.66 0.39 0.27
N PRO A 53 -0.06 0.79 1.32
CA PRO A 53 0.04 2.13 1.89
C PRO A 53 1.37 2.32 2.63
N LEU A 54 2.03 3.46 2.38
CA LEU A 54 3.03 3.99 3.31
C LEU A 54 2.33 4.68 4.48
N SER A 55 2.88 4.51 5.68
CA SER A 55 2.50 5.28 6.86
C SER A 55 3.74 5.91 7.48
N SER A 56 3.60 7.13 8.00
CA SER A 56 4.69 7.80 8.73
C SER A 56 5.15 6.95 9.91
N PHE A 57 6.45 6.96 10.15
CA PHE A 57 7.03 6.33 11.32
C PHE A 57 6.56 7.03 12.60
N LYS A 58 6.27 6.24 13.64
CA LYS A 58 5.77 6.72 14.95
C LYS A 58 6.65 6.15 16.06
N PRO A 59 6.73 6.78 17.25
CA PRO A 59 7.56 6.29 18.35
C PRO A 59 7.32 4.82 18.71
N LYS A 60 6.07 4.34 18.64
CA LYS A 60 5.73 2.93 18.88
C LYS A 60 6.47 1.96 17.93
N HIS A 61 6.76 2.37 16.69
CA HIS A 61 7.43 1.53 15.70
C HIS A 61 8.89 1.26 16.05
N LYS A 62 9.54 2.09 16.89
CA LYS A 62 10.92 1.82 17.35
C LYS A 62 11.01 0.46 18.06
N ARG A 63 9.98 0.11 18.84
CA ARG A 63 9.91 -1.14 19.61
C ARG A 63 9.38 -2.34 18.83
N LEU A 64 8.77 -2.13 17.65
CA LEU A 64 8.22 -3.22 16.84
C LEU A 64 9.30 -3.84 15.98
N SER A 65 9.41 -5.16 15.95
CA SER A 65 10.23 -5.86 14.97
C SER A 65 9.58 -5.86 13.59
N GLU A 66 10.38 -5.88 12.53
CA GLU A 66 9.87 -6.14 11.18
C GLU A 66 9.31 -7.58 11.12
N THR A 67 8.22 -7.75 10.37
CA THR A 67 7.60 -9.04 10.09
C THR A 67 7.37 -9.18 8.59
N VAL A 68 6.89 -10.33 8.13
CA VAL A 68 6.58 -10.54 6.71
C VAL A 68 5.63 -9.46 6.17
N ASP A 69 4.69 -8.97 6.98
CA ASP A 69 3.70 -7.97 6.60
C ASP A 69 4.01 -6.54 7.05
N PHE A 70 5.06 -6.32 7.85
CA PHE A 70 5.41 -5.00 8.40
C PHE A 70 6.89 -4.68 8.16
N ILE A 71 7.14 -3.69 7.31
CA ILE A 71 8.49 -3.32 6.86
C ILE A 71 8.79 -1.87 7.24
N LYS A 72 9.93 -1.62 7.86
CA LYS A 72 10.42 -0.28 8.21
C LYS A 72 11.27 0.29 7.08
N ILE A 73 11.01 1.56 6.74
CA ILE A 73 11.76 2.35 5.78
C ILE A 73 12.54 3.40 6.57
N GLY A 74 13.57 2.91 7.28
CA GLY A 74 14.25 3.69 8.33
C GLY A 74 13.28 4.17 9.41
N ASP A 75 13.62 5.30 10.03
CA ASP A 75 12.77 6.00 10.99
C ASP A 75 11.85 7.04 10.32
N MET A 76 11.54 6.85 9.03
CA MET A 76 10.75 7.79 8.21
C MET A 76 9.35 7.25 7.93
N ALA A 77 9.25 5.99 7.49
CA ALA A 77 7.98 5.36 7.14
C ALA A 77 7.97 3.87 7.44
N VAL A 78 6.78 3.29 7.35
CA VAL A 78 6.52 1.85 7.41
C VAL A 78 5.58 1.44 6.27
N ILE A 79 5.75 0.24 5.75
CA ILE A 79 4.86 -0.41 4.77
C ILE A 79 4.11 -1.52 5.50
N ASN A 80 2.79 -1.49 5.40
CA ASN A 80 1.91 -2.52 5.97
C ASN A 80 1.31 -3.34 4.84
N LEU A 81 1.93 -4.48 4.52
CA LEU A 81 1.50 -5.36 3.42
C LEU A 81 0.20 -6.11 3.75
N ASN A 82 -0.13 -6.29 5.02
CA ASN A 82 -1.45 -6.79 5.42
C ASN A 82 -2.59 -5.85 4.98
N ASN A 83 -2.28 -4.57 4.74
CA ASN A 83 -3.22 -3.55 4.29
C ASN A 83 -3.08 -3.23 2.79
N MET A 84 -2.41 -4.08 2.02
CA MET A 84 -2.39 -3.93 0.57
C MET A 84 -3.78 -4.15 -0.05
N PHE A 85 -3.97 -3.70 -1.27
CA PHE A 85 -5.26 -3.80 -1.96
C PHE A 85 -5.09 -3.74 -3.48
N PRO A 86 -6.05 -4.32 -4.23
CA PRO A 86 -6.09 -4.22 -5.68
C PRO A 86 -6.54 -2.83 -6.12
N VAL A 87 -5.96 -2.34 -7.20
CA VAL A 87 -6.29 -1.05 -7.82
C VAL A 87 -6.42 -1.28 -9.33
N PRO A 88 -7.53 -0.83 -9.96
CA PRO A 88 -7.70 -0.95 -11.40
C PRO A 88 -6.79 0.05 -12.15
N GLU A 89 -6.58 -0.20 -13.44
CA GLU A 89 -5.89 0.77 -14.28
C GLU A 89 -6.66 2.09 -14.35
N GLY A 90 -5.94 3.20 -14.46
CA GLY A 90 -6.54 4.52 -14.63
C GLY A 90 -6.95 5.23 -13.32
N VAL A 91 -6.99 4.54 -12.18
CA VAL A 91 -7.33 5.18 -10.88
C VAL A 91 -6.12 5.44 -9.98
N PHE A 92 -4.91 5.32 -10.53
CA PHE A 92 -3.67 5.65 -9.85
C PHE A 92 -2.75 6.48 -10.75
N SER A 93 -1.90 7.31 -10.14
CA SER A 93 -0.91 8.12 -10.85
C SER A 93 0.44 8.09 -10.14
N LEU A 94 1.52 8.23 -10.91
CA LEU A 94 2.88 8.21 -10.40
C LEU A 94 3.19 9.47 -9.59
N LYS A 95 3.58 9.32 -8.32
CA LYS A 95 4.16 10.42 -7.54
C LYS A 95 5.67 10.45 -7.73
N ASN A 96 6.13 11.24 -8.70
CA ASN A 96 7.55 11.46 -8.91
C ASN A 96 8.11 12.47 -7.86
N PRO A 97 9.05 12.08 -6.98
CA PRO A 97 9.63 13.02 -6.02
C PRO A 97 10.27 14.24 -6.68
N LYS A 98 10.76 14.14 -7.92
CA LYS A 98 11.41 15.25 -8.62
C LYS A 98 10.47 16.42 -8.89
N THR A 99 9.17 16.18 -8.99
CA THR A 99 8.16 17.23 -9.23
C THR A 99 7.65 17.88 -7.94
N GLU A 100 8.10 17.42 -6.77
CA GLU A 100 7.70 17.98 -5.48
C GLU A 100 8.36 19.35 -5.24
N LYS A 101 7.53 20.38 -5.05
CA LYS A 101 7.98 21.77 -4.82
C LYS A 101 8.47 21.98 -3.40
N ASN A 102 7.89 21.27 -2.42
CA ASN A 102 8.35 21.36 -1.05
C ASN A 102 9.68 20.61 -0.88
N LEU A 103 10.78 21.34 -0.72
CA LEU A 103 12.14 20.77 -0.65
C LEU A 103 12.31 19.75 0.47
N GLN A 104 11.74 20.00 1.65
CA GLN A 104 11.84 19.09 2.79
C GLN A 104 11.11 17.77 2.50
N TYR A 105 9.89 17.86 1.97
CA TYR A 105 9.10 16.68 1.62
C TYR A 105 9.73 15.91 0.45
N ARG A 106 10.29 16.60 -0.54
CA ARG A 106 11.07 15.99 -1.61
C ARG A 106 12.26 15.19 -1.07
N THR A 107 13.01 15.76 -0.13
CA THR A 107 14.14 15.07 0.51
C THR A 107 13.68 13.82 1.26
N LEU A 108 12.56 13.91 2.00
CA LEU A 108 11.95 12.77 2.68
C LEU A 108 11.62 11.64 1.67
N LEU A 109 10.87 11.95 0.60
CA LEU A 109 10.51 10.98 -0.43
C LEU A 109 11.74 10.34 -1.10
N ASN A 110 12.78 11.12 -1.38
CA ASN A 110 14.02 10.61 -1.96
C ASN A 110 14.77 9.65 -1.01
N ASN A 111 14.77 9.93 0.29
CA ASN A 111 15.38 9.06 1.28
C ASN A 111 14.58 7.76 1.46
N GLU A 112 13.25 7.86 1.52
CA GLU A 112 12.36 6.70 1.59
C GLU A 112 12.52 5.79 0.36
N ILE A 113 12.47 6.33 -0.86
CA ILE A 113 12.57 5.51 -2.07
C ILE A 113 13.94 4.85 -2.22
N ARG A 114 15.01 5.47 -1.70
CA ARG A 114 16.35 4.88 -1.66
C ARG A 114 16.38 3.62 -0.80
N ILE A 115 15.72 3.63 0.35
CA ILE A 115 15.64 2.45 1.23
C ILE A 115 14.71 1.39 0.63
N ILE A 116 13.56 1.81 0.08
CA ILE A 116 12.61 0.91 -0.58
C ILE A 116 13.28 0.13 -1.70
N ARG A 117 14.06 0.80 -2.56
CA ARG A 117 14.80 0.14 -3.64
C ARG A 117 15.82 -0.89 -3.16
N LYS A 118 16.44 -0.66 -1.99
CA LYS A 118 17.36 -1.64 -1.38
C LYS A 118 16.62 -2.86 -0.83
N LYS A 119 15.35 -2.71 -0.45
CA LYS A 119 14.48 -3.77 0.07
C LYS A 119 13.48 -4.29 -0.98
N GLU A 120 13.66 -3.95 -2.26
CA GLU A 120 12.63 -4.14 -3.30
C GLU A 120 12.20 -5.60 -3.44
N GLU A 121 13.18 -6.50 -3.58
CA GLU A 121 12.94 -7.94 -3.67
C GLU A 121 12.24 -8.49 -2.43
N GLN A 122 12.69 -8.10 -1.24
CA GLN A 122 12.07 -8.47 0.03
C GLN A 122 10.60 -8.01 0.07
N ILE A 123 10.32 -6.76 -0.27
CA ILE A 123 8.96 -6.19 -0.25
C ILE A 123 8.05 -6.96 -1.20
N ILE A 124 8.49 -7.24 -2.42
CA ILE A 124 7.69 -7.96 -3.42
C ILE A 124 7.45 -9.42 -3.00
N ASN A 125 8.49 -10.12 -2.54
CA ASN A 125 8.36 -11.51 -2.10
C ASN A 125 7.48 -11.64 -0.85
N ASN A 126 7.60 -10.71 0.09
CA ASN A 126 6.74 -10.62 1.24
C ASN A 126 5.29 -10.35 0.85
N ALA A 127 5.03 -9.42 -0.10
CA ALA A 127 3.69 -9.10 -0.55
C ALA A 127 2.99 -10.35 -1.14
N LYS A 128 3.68 -11.10 -2.01
CA LYS A 128 3.18 -12.37 -2.55
C LYS A 128 2.93 -13.40 -1.46
N SER A 129 3.83 -13.50 -0.48
CA SER A 129 3.69 -14.43 0.65
C SER A 129 2.49 -14.09 1.52
N VAL A 130 2.28 -12.81 1.82
CA VAL A 130 1.11 -12.32 2.59
C VAL A 130 -0.18 -12.58 1.83
N TYR A 131 -0.21 -12.30 0.52
CA TYR A 131 -1.36 -12.58 -0.33
C TYR A 131 -1.73 -14.08 -0.29
N ASN A 132 -0.78 -14.94 -0.62
CA ASN A 132 -0.99 -16.39 -0.65
C ASN A 132 -1.41 -16.94 0.73
N HIS A 133 -0.80 -16.42 1.80
CA HIS A 133 -1.14 -16.81 3.16
C HIS A 133 -2.57 -16.42 3.52
N LYS A 134 -3.03 -15.22 3.15
CA LYS A 134 -4.42 -14.78 3.35
C LYS A 134 -5.39 -15.67 2.55
N MET A 135 -5.09 -15.97 1.29
CA MET A 135 -5.97 -16.78 0.44
C MET A 135 -6.12 -18.23 0.93
N THR A 136 -5.09 -18.79 1.56
CA THR A 136 -5.07 -20.20 2.01
C THR A 136 -5.52 -20.38 3.45
N ASN A 137 -5.22 -19.42 4.32
CA ASN A 137 -5.41 -19.53 5.77
C ASN A 137 -6.43 -18.52 6.31
N ASP A 138 -7.39 -18.08 5.51
CA ASP A 138 -8.33 -17.05 5.93
C ASP A 138 -9.05 -17.42 7.24
N GLY A 139 -9.08 -16.48 8.20
CA GLY A 139 -9.60 -16.67 9.55
C GLY A 139 -8.80 -17.61 10.47
N LYS A 140 -7.85 -18.40 9.93
CA LYS A 140 -7.13 -19.47 10.66
C LYS A 140 -5.82 -19.05 11.32
N SER A 141 -5.33 -17.84 11.05
CA SER A 141 -4.05 -17.36 11.59
C SER A 141 -4.13 -15.89 12.00
N LYS A 142 -3.29 -15.48 12.96
CA LYS A 142 -3.21 -14.07 13.38
C LYS A 142 -2.85 -13.14 12.22
N LEU A 143 -2.06 -13.61 11.26
CA LEU A 143 -1.71 -12.84 10.06
C LEU A 143 -2.91 -12.68 9.13
N SER A 144 -3.60 -13.76 8.79
CA SER A 144 -4.75 -13.71 7.88
C SER A 144 -5.93 -12.91 8.45
N GLN A 145 -6.16 -12.99 9.76
CA GLN A 145 -7.20 -12.24 10.47
C GLN A 145 -6.97 -10.72 10.45
N ARG A 146 -5.71 -10.26 10.41
CA ARG A 146 -5.38 -8.82 10.36
C ARG A 146 -5.11 -8.29 8.95
N CYS A 147 -5.15 -9.15 7.93
CA CYS A 147 -5.07 -8.71 6.54
C CYS A 147 -6.43 -8.19 6.09
N ASN A 148 -6.42 -7.21 5.18
CA ASN A 148 -7.60 -6.90 4.39
C ASN A 148 -8.16 -8.17 3.76
N ASP A 149 -9.48 -8.21 3.58
CA ASP A 149 -10.12 -9.24 2.75
C ASP A 149 -9.79 -8.99 1.28
N PHE A 150 -8.65 -9.49 0.84
CA PHE A 150 -8.16 -9.29 -0.53
C PHE A 150 -9.16 -9.81 -1.57
N LYS A 151 -9.87 -10.91 -1.29
CA LYS A 151 -10.85 -11.48 -2.22
C LYS A 151 -12.05 -10.55 -2.38
N LEU A 152 -12.61 -10.07 -1.27
CA LEU A 152 -13.69 -9.09 -1.31
C LEU A 152 -13.25 -7.80 -2.02
N LEU A 153 -12.04 -7.31 -1.76
CA LEU A 153 -11.54 -6.10 -2.43
C LEU A 153 -11.31 -6.31 -3.93
N GLU A 154 -10.92 -7.50 -4.39
CA GLU A 154 -10.85 -7.84 -5.82
C GLU A 154 -12.24 -7.81 -6.47
N GLU A 155 -13.25 -8.40 -5.82
CA GLU A 155 -14.65 -8.36 -6.28
C GLU A 155 -15.17 -6.92 -6.39
N LYS A 156 -14.88 -6.07 -5.39
CA LYS A 156 -15.28 -4.66 -5.41
C LYS A 156 -14.51 -3.83 -6.42
N CYS A 157 -13.23 -4.12 -6.63
CA CYS A 157 -12.45 -3.53 -7.71
C CYS A 157 -13.12 -3.79 -9.08
N TYR A 158 -13.55 -5.03 -9.33
CA TYR A 158 -14.27 -5.38 -10.55
C TYR A 158 -15.62 -4.65 -10.71
N GLU A 159 -16.41 -4.57 -9.63
CA GLU A 159 -17.67 -3.79 -9.62
C GLU A 159 -17.44 -2.30 -9.92
N TYR A 160 -16.36 -1.71 -9.40
CA TYR A 160 -16.01 -0.32 -9.65
C TYR A 160 -15.70 -0.06 -11.13
N ILE A 161 -14.94 -0.96 -11.77
CA ILE A 161 -14.63 -0.89 -13.20
C ILE A 161 -15.94 -0.95 -14.01
N LYS A 162 -16.82 -1.91 -13.71
CA LYS A 162 -18.10 -2.08 -14.42
C LYS A 162 -19.02 -0.87 -14.36
N LYS A 163 -19.03 -0.14 -13.24
CA LYS A 163 -19.85 1.08 -13.07
C LYS A 163 -19.26 2.30 -13.77
N SER A 164 -18.00 2.24 -14.17
CA SER A 164 -17.27 3.34 -14.80
C SER A 164 -17.17 3.21 -16.33
N LEU A 165 -17.70 2.11 -16.88
CA LEU A 165 -17.94 1.85 -18.30
C LEU A 165 -19.38 2.27 -18.65
#